data_AF-A0A8H4XJQ3-F1
#
_entry.id   AF-A0A8H4XJQ3-F1
#
_cell.length_a   1.000
_cell.length_b   1.000
_cell.length_c   1.000
_cell.angle_alpha   90.00
_cell.angle_beta   90.00
_cell.angle_gamma   90.00
#
_symmetry.space_group_name_H-M   'P 1'
#
loop_
_entity.id
_entity.type
_entity.pdbx_description
1 polymer ?
#
loop_
_entity_poly.entity_id
_entity_poly.type
_entity_poly.pdbx_seq_one_letter_code
_entity_poly.pdbx_strand_id
1 'polypeptide(L)'
;MDYSSTIHDADDPAGASPWGGSPIASPARNTSTFSPIAGDPPPFRYNTQSSNDLAQENLAQDDDGSQRPGTATTASGTEDGTEASGTLDPSESQSTAATPSAEQEGAPATSQHHGQVPHPGQEQQTQKPAHPQYRLQAKITGLERTGKKDPILRFDVHTNIPRFRTTQFRDVRRLHSEFVKLAEHLISANPESLIPAVPPPLTSAGAGTDEDEIRVKALMQRWLNYVCSNEVLMRDDEMVLFVESDFGYSPMVKRKQPATGVRRKILKQFAPPPDDTPELADARPTVKLFYLGSMDAGHKVDKLVKARRGLGLAEADYGAKLTSMNAQEPHPGLANAYRKLGKVVQTVGDYHAAQATAEATTVGDPFQYHSQDAFIVKESLTNRQILIREFLQAQEVTRSKLNAADRLKASSSVRREKVDEAITALDDARQHETYLYNKTNRVTQNLVQERRKWFSRTSADLRSSIREYVLREIEAERRTLAVLETVRPDVRSIDASGGLSRLGREAHPTVRRSSLAASQGPKGDAWSGVPRRSDAANRSVSGSLISKVSEEGDSEETSEASQARLAGGRTGLKGVDEEDDEDRVDARNAASRLAASTF
;
A
#
# COMPACT_ATOMS: atom_id res chain seq x y z
N MET A 1 23.70 -33.58 42.85
CA MET A 1 24.11 -34.18 44.14
C MET A 1 22.88 -34.24 45.02
N ASP A 2 22.71 -35.39 45.66
CA ASP A 2 21.92 -35.74 46.85
C ASP A 2 20.46 -35.28 47.05
N TYR A 3 19.65 -36.26 47.43
CA TYR A 3 18.35 -36.15 48.10
C TYR A 3 18.51 -36.70 49.53
N SER A 4 18.16 -35.94 50.57
CA SER A 4 17.84 -36.51 51.90
C SER A 4 17.23 -35.51 52.88
N SER A 5 16.17 -35.92 53.58
CA SER A 5 15.78 -35.55 54.97
C SER A 5 15.47 -34.07 55.34
N THR A 6 14.48 -33.73 56.17
CA THR A 6 13.45 -34.53 56.88
C THR A 6 12.23 -33.66 57.27
N ILE A 7 11.13 -34.33 57.65
CA ILE A 7 9.88 -33.75 58.17
C ILE A 7 10.03 -33.27 59.62
N HIS A 8 9.22 -32.28 60.01
CA HIS A 8 8.71 -32.14 61.38
C HIS A 8 7.25 -31.66 61.33
N ASP A 9 6.35 -32.36 62.03
CA ASP A 9 4.92 -32.04 62.19
C ASP A 9 4.64 -31.24 63.49
N ALA A 10 3.36 -30.87 63.68
CA ALA A 10 2.72 -30.06 64.75
C ALA A 10 2.48 -28.58 64.38
N ASP A 11 1.28 -27.99 64.49
CA ASP A 11 -0.05 -28.50 64.91
C ASP A 11 -1.18 -27.86 64.08
N ASP A 12 -2.34 -28.53 64.01
CA ASP A 12 -3.57 -28.06 63.32
C ASP A 12 -4.73 -27.84 64.30
N PRO A 13 -5.52 -26.76 64.15
CA PRO A 13 -6.93 -26.82 64.53
C PRO A 13 -7.89 -26.18 63.49
N ALA A 14 -8.37 -27.00 62.55
CA ALA A 14 -9.78 -27.10 62.09
C ALA A 14 -10.66 -25.83 62.02
N GLY A 15 -11.09 -25.42 60.80
CA GLY A 15 -12.08 -24.34 60.65
C GLY A 15 -12.66 -24.07 59.25
N ALA A 16 -13.68 -24.85 58.84
CA ALA A 16 -14.66 -24.57 57.77
C ALA A 16 -14.19 -24.43 56.30
N SER A 17 -15.08 -24.78 55.36
CA SER A 17 -14.87 -24.75 53.90
C SER A 17 -15.60 -23.56 53.25
N PRO A 18 -15.04 -22.90 52.22
CA PRO A 18 -15.56 -21.62 51.70
C PRO A 18 -16.79 -21.69 50.79
N TRP A 19 -17.50 -22.83 50.70
CA TRP A 19 -18.63 -23.04 49.78
C TRP A 19 -19.97 -23.21 50.51
N GLY A 20 -20.69 -22.12 50.74
CA GLY A 20 -22.12 -22.14 51.11
C GLY A 20 -22.61 -20.89 51.84
N GLY A 21 -23.49 -20.10 51.22
CA GLY A 21 -24.12 -18.95 51.89
C GLY A 21 -24.77 -17.91 50.97
N SER A 22 -26.09 -17.99 50.81
CA SER A 22 -27.00 -16.96 50.27
C SER A 22 -28.43 -17.32 50.70
N PRO A 23 -29.43 -16.40 50.71
CA PRO A 23 -29.45 -15.03 50.18
C PRO A 23 -29.98 -13.95 51.18
N ILE A 24 -30.16 -12.69 50.75
CA ILE A 24 -31.45 -11.93 50.79
C ILE A 24 -31.30 -10.46 50.32
N ALA A 25 -32.31 -9.99 49.56
CA ALA A 25 -32.79 -8.63 49.24
C ALA A 25 -31.86 -7.39 49.14
N SER A 26 -32.08 -6.61 48.07
CA SER A 26 -31.58 -5.23 47.86
C SER A 26 -32.51 -4.17 48.47
N PRO A 27 -32.05 -2.90 48.52
CA PRO A 27 -32.93 -1.82 48.05
C PRO A 27 -32.27 -0.74 47.17
N ALA A 28 -33.14 -0.08 46.38
CA ALA A 28 -33.00 1.26 45.78
C ALA A 28 -31.90 1.55 44.72
N ARG A 29 -32.38 1.97 43.53
CA ARG A 29 -31.62 2.76 42.54
C ARG A 29 -31.17 4.10 43.13
N ASN A 30 -30.12 4.68 42.54
CA ASN A 30 -30.03 6.13 42.38
C ASN A 30 -29.58 6.46 40.95
N THR A 31 -30.08 7.55 40.38
CA THR A 31 -29.86 7.93 38.96
C THR A 31 -28.99 9.18 38.86
N SER A 32 -28.00 9.19 37.96
CA SER A 32 -27.31 10.40 37.53
C SER A 32 -27.48 10.61 36.02
N THR A 33 -27.58 11.87 35.62
CA THR A 33 -27.86 12.32 34.25
C THR A 33 -26.60 12.46 33.41
N PHE A 34 -26.70 12.16 32.12
CA PHE A 34 -25.74 12.61 31.11
C PHE A 34 -26.06 14.04 30.68
N SER A 35 -25.05 14.92 30.67
CA SER A 35 -25.08 16.22 30.00
C SER A 35 -24.06 16.23 28.85
N PRO A 36 -24.38 16.75 27.66
CA PRO A 36 -23.42 16.89 26.58
C PRO A 36 -22.54 18.12 26.81
N ILE A 37 -21.23 17.97 26.63
CA ILE A 37 -20.28 19.09 26.50
C ILE A 37 -19.74 19.08 25.07
N ALA A 38 -19.95 20.17 24.35
CA ALA A 38 -19.25 20.45 23.11
C ALA A 38 -17.89 21.07 23.40
N GLY A 39 -16.85 20.62 22.72
CA GLY A 39 -15.48 21.14 22.84
C GLY A 39 -14.55 20.43 21.85
N ASP A 40 -13.61 21.18 21.28
CA ASP A 40 -12.70 20.66 20.24
C ASP A 40 -11.68 19.64 20.78
N PRO A 41 -11.23 18.69 19.95
CA PRO A 41 -10.23 17.69 20.34
C PRO A 41 -8.84 18.34 20.51
N PRO A 42 -8.08 17.99 21.58
CA PRO A 42 -6.75 18.55 21.81
C PRO A 42 -5.69 17.98 20.84
N PRO A 43 -4.64 18.75 20.50
CA PRO A 43 -3.62 18.32 19.56
C PRO A 43 -2.68 17.25 20.16
N PHE A 44 -2.57 16.11 19.49
CA PHE A 44 -1.66 15.02 19.86
C PHE A 44 -0.18 15.44 19.78
N ARG A 45 0.50 15.50 20.93
CA ARG A 45 1.96 15.72 21.01
C ARG A 45 2.72 14.41 20.86
N TYR A 46 3.36 14.19 19.71
CA TYR A 46 4.33 13.11 19.56
C TYR A 46 5.67 13.47 20.23
N ASN A 47 6.08 12.67 21.21
CA ASN A 47 7.40 12.77 21.82
C ASN A 47 8.38 11.81 21.11
N THR A 48 9.41 12.33 20.45
CA THR A 48 10.33 11.54 19.61
C THR A 48 11.62 11.18 20.33
N GLN A 49 11.55 10.29 21.32
CA GLN A 49 12.75 9.62 21.82
C GLN A 49 13.24 8.58 20.81
N SER A 50 14.54 8.62 20.51
CA SER A 50 15.15 7.87 19.40
C SER A 50 15.94 6.66 19.92
N SER A 51 15.28 5.51 20.03
CA SER A 51 15.93 4.23 20.33
C SER A 51 16.40 3.54 19.05
N ASN A 52 17.50 4.03 18.47
CA ASN A 52 18.23 3.29 17.45
C ASN A 52 19.26 2.40 18.16
N ASP A 53 18.97 1.10 18.29
CA ASP A 53 19.92 0.12 18.80
C ASP A 53 19.76 -1.22 18.05
N LEU A 54 20.82 -1.64 17.37
CA LEU A 54 21.16 -3.01 16.90
C LEU A 54 22.35 -2.97 15.93
N ALA A 55 23.06 -4.11 15.83
CA ALA A 55 24.17 -4.40 14.92
C ALA A 55 25.48 -3.61 15.16
N GLN A 56 26.25 -4.08 16.14
CA GLN A 56 27.66 -3.76 16.36
C GLN A 56 28.56 -4.80 15.65
N GLU A 57 29.51 -4.36 14.84
CA GLU A 57 30.73 -5.12 14.49
C GLU A 57 31.96 -4.20 14.51
N ASN A 58 33.15 -4.80 14.61
CA ASN A 58 34.38 -4.13 15.03
C ASN A 58 35.00 -3.21 13.96
N LEU A 59 35.61 -2.13 14.43
CA LEU A 59 37.04 -1.83 14.18
C LEU A 59 37.58 -0.90 15.28
N ALA A 60 38.90 -0.79 15.40
CA ALA A 60 39.55 -0.37 16.65
C ALA A 60 39.93 1.13 16.73
N GLN A 61 40.03 1.60 17.97
CA GLN A 61 41.12 2.43 18.52
C GLN A 61 41.57 3.67 17.72
N ASP A 62 41.28 4.87 18.25
CA ASP A 62 42.32 5.65 18.95
C ASP A 62 41.71 6.72 19.88
N ASP A 63 42.58 7.47 20.57
CA ASP A 63 42.34 8.23 21.81
C ASP A 63 42.13 9.76 21.63
N ASP A 64 41.99 10.45 22.76
CA ASP A 64 42.02 11.88 23.05
C ASP A 64 40.72 12.69 22.84
N GLY A 65 40.54 13.68 23.71
CA GLY A 65 39.36 14.54 23.79
C GLY A 65 39.73 16.00 23.92
N SER A 66 38.76 16.89 23.67
CA SER A 66 38.95 18.33 23.92
C SER A 66 37.64 19.03 24.22
N GLN A 67 37.74 20.04 25.09
CA GLN A 67 36.59 20.73 25.68
C GLN A 67 36.13 21.94 24.87
N ARG A 68 34.89 22.36 25.11
CA ARG A 68 34.31 23.64 24.68
C ARG A 68 34.95 24.78 25.51
N PRO A 69 35.24 25.95 24.92
CA PRO A 69 34.33 27.10 25.07
C PRO A 69 33.96 27.72 23.70
N GLY A 70 32.97 28.60 23.58
CA GLY A 70 32.12 29.20 24.61
C GLY A 70 32.25 30.71 24.67
N THR A 71 31.44 31.43 23.89
CA THR A 71 31.31 32.90 23.95
C THR A 71 29.83 33.30 23.94
N ALA A 72 29.51 34.36 24.69
CA ALA A 72 28.19 34.97 24.75
C ALA A 72 28.37 36.47 25.04
N THR A 73 27.53 37.32 24.45
CA THR A 73 27.51 38.78 24.72
C THR A 73 26.08 39.30 24.83
N THR A 74 25.85 40.09 25.88
CA THR A 74 24.61 40.76 26.30
C THR A 74 24.23 41.91 25.34
N ALA A 75 22.94 42.11 25.00
CA ALA A 75 21.99 43.11 25.58
C ALA A 75 22.28 44.59 25.20
N SER A 76 21.36 45.58 25.23
CA SER A 76 19.96 45.66 25.70
C SER A 76 19.21 46.88 25.10
N GLY A 77 17.85 46.90 25.11
CA GLY A 77 16.96 48.08 24.95
C GLY A 77 16.85 48.71 23.54
N THR A 78 15.83 49.49 23.17
CA THR A 78 14.48 49.87 23.70
C THR A 78 13.65 50.37 22.49
N GLU A 79 12.34 50.13 22.32
CA GLU A 79 11.19 50.90 22.88
C GLU A 79 11.28 52.43 22.59
N ASP A 80 10.27 53.16 22.08
CA ASP A 80 8.82 52.90 21.87
C ASP A 80 8.21 53.85 20.79
N GLY A 81 6.92 53.73 20.40
CA GLY A 81 6.19 54.79 19.66
C GLY A 81 4.96 54.40 18.81
N THR A 82 3.78 54.94 19.14
CA THR A 82 2.49 54.83 18.41
C THR A 82 2.01 56.21 17.89
N GLU A 83 0.89 56.50 17.19
CA GLU A 83 -0.33 55.80 16.68
C GLU A 83 -0.89 56.69 15.49
N ALA A 84 -2.05 56.58 14.80
CA ALA A 84 -3.26 55.74 14.83
C ALA A 84 -4.04 55.77 13.47
N SER A 85 -5.02 54.86 13.35
CA SER A 85 -6.36 54.96 12.70
C SER A 85 -6.64 55.72 11.39
N GLY A 86 -7.41 55.06 10.50
CA GLY A 86 -8.07 55.68 9.34
C GLY A 86 -8.90 54.70 8.49
N THR A 87 -10.10 54.33 8.93
CA THR A 87 -11.04 53.43 8.21
C THR A 87 -11.99 54.18 7.28
N LEU A 88 -12.45 53.54 6.18
CA LEU A 88 -13.88 53.36 5.83
C LEU A 88 -14.08 52.60 4.50
N ASP A 89 -15.11 51.75 4.50
CA ASP A 89 -15.81 51.11 3.37
C ASP A 89 -17.32 51.31 3.71
N PRO A 90 -18.30 51.44 2.77
CA PRO A 90 -18.80 50.28 2.01
C PRO A 90 -19.47 50.57 0.63
N SER A 91 -19.88 49.53 -0.12
CA SER A 91 -21.26 49.28 -0.63
C SER A 91 -21.33 48.42 -1.93
N GLU A 92 -22.53 47.90 -2.24
CA GLU A 92 -22.79 46.81 -3.21
C GLU A 92 -23.48 47.24 -4.53
N SER A 93 -23.77 46.23 -5.39
CA SER A 93 -24.87 46.14 -6.39
C SER A 93 -24.68 46.73 -7.80
N GLN A 94 -25.38 46.29 -8.87
CA GLN A 94 -25.83 44.94 -9.30
C GLN A 94 -26.31 44.99 -10.79
N SER A 95 -26.25 43.86 -11.52
CA SER A 95 -27.11 43.44 -12.67
C SER A 95 -27.14 44.21 -14.04
N THR A 96 -27.20 43.40 -15.12
CA THR A 96 -27.87 43.61 -16.44
C THR A 96 -27.42 44.74 -17.40
N ALA A 97 -27.75 44.77 -18.71
CA ALA A 97 -27.87 43.74 -19.78
C ALA A 97 -28.29 44.39 -21.14
N ALA A 98 -28.12 43.66 -22.25
CA ALA A 98 -28.95 43.64 -23.49
C ALA A 98 -28.67 44.55 -24.73
N THR A 99 -28.86 43.92 -25.91
CA THR A 99 -29.36 44.44 -27.21
C THR A 99 -28.47 45.39 -28.06
N PRO A 100 -28.73 45.57 -29.39
CA PRO A 100 -29.89 45.13 -30.19
C PRO A 100 -29.59 44.23 -31.42
N SER A 101 -30.63 43.97 -32.23
CA SER A 101 -30.63 43.15 -33.46
C SER A 101 -31.47 43.82 -34.58
N ALA A 102 -31.17 43.47 -35.84
CA ALA A 102 -31.98 43.64 -37.06
C ALA A 102 -31.43 42.61 -38.08
N GLU A 103 -32.18 41.83 -38.86
CA GLU A 103 -33.21 42.15 -39.88
C GLU A 103 -32.61 42.92 -41.10
N GLN A 104 -32.92 42.59 -42.37
CA GLN A 104 -34.02 41.76 -42.91
C GLN A 104 -33.63 40.96 -44.20
N GLU A 105 -34.61 40.48 -44.98
CA GLU A 105 -34.54 39.42 -46.00
C GLU A 105 -34.21 39.90 -47.44
N GLY A 106 -33.91 38.97 -48.37
CA GLY A 106 -34.01 39.22 -49.82
C GLY A 106 -33.38 38.18 -50.77
N ALA A 107 -34.18 37.54 -51.62
CA ALA A 107 -33.76 36.76 -52.79
C ALA A 107 -34.81 36.88 -53.91
N PRO A 108 -34.44 36.85 -55.22
CA PRO A 108 -34.62 35.60 -55.98
C PRO A 108 -33.61 35.37 -57.15
N ALA A 109 -33.89 34.35 -57.98
CA ALA A 109 -33.14 33.74 -59.10
C ALA A 109 -32.64 34.71 -60.23
N THR A 110 -31.78 34.32 -61.20
CA THR A 110 -32.04 33.32 -62.28
C THR A 110 -30.77 32.96 -63.11
N SER A 111 -30.81 31.85 -63.88
CA SER A 111 -29.98 31.49 -65.08
C SER A 111 -28.47 31.26 -64.90
N GLN A 112 -27.91 30.04 -65.02
CA GLN A 112 -27.66 29.21 -66.23
C GLN A 112 -26.71 29.80 -67.31
N HIS A 113 -25.44 29.33 -67.38
CA HIS A 113 -24.94 28.46 -68.47
C HIS A 113 -23.56 27.82 -68.18
N HIS A 114 -23.05 26.97 -69.09
CA HIS A 114 -21.87 26.08 -68.94
C HIS A 114 -20.46 26.73 -68.95
N GLY A 115 -19.50 26.06 -68.30
CA GLY A 115 -18.05 26.17 -68.57
C GLY A 115 -17.16 25.36 -67.60
N GLN A 116 -16.40 24.35 -68.07
CA GLN A 116 -15.46 23.57 -67.25
C GLN A 116 -14.03 24.14 -67.30
N VAL A 117 -13.45 24.50 -66.14
CA VAL A 117 -12.01 24.33 -65.79
C VAL A 117 -11.85 24.40 -64.24
N PRO A 118 -10.71 23.99 -63.62
CA PRO A 118 -10.73 23.46 -62.25
C PRO A 118 -10.58 24.50 -61.12
N HIS A 119 -11.03 24.12 -59.91
CA HIS A 119 -10.74 24.84 -58.68
C HIS A 119 -9.34 24.53 -58.12
N PRO A 120 -8.53 25.54 -57.75
CA PRO A 120 -7.34 25.37 -56.93
C PRO A 120 -7.69 25.40 -55.42
N GLY A 121 -6.80 24.85 -54.58
CA GLY A 121 -6.65 25.32 -53.20
C GLY A 121 -7.66 24.83 -52.16
N GLN A 122 -7.80 23.51 -51.96
CA GLN A 122 -8.05 23.02 -50.59
C GLN A 122 -6.70 22.88 -49.89
N GLU A 123 -6.45 23.71 -48.88
CA GLU A 123 -5.26 23.60 -48.03
C GLU A 123 -5.35 22.33 -47.18
N GLN A 124 -4.66 21.27 -47.62
CA GLN A 124 -4.43 20.10 -46.77
C GLN A 124 -3.59 20.53 -45.57
N GLN A 125 -4.22 20.61 -44.38
CA GLN A 125 -3.49 20.69 -43.13
C GLN A 125 -2.62 19.44 -43.01
N THR A 126 -1.33 19.58 -43.29
CA THR A 126 -0.35 18.51 -43.13
C THR A 126 -0.29 18.11 -41.66
N GLN A 127 -0.94 17.01 -41.32
CA GLN A 127 -0.81 16.40 -40.01
C GLN A 127 0.67 16.12 -39.76
N LYS A 128 1.23 16.70 -38.70
CA LYS A 128 2.62 16.39 -38.29
C LYS A 128 2.73 14.87 -38.11
N PRO A 129 3.75 14.21 -38.69
CA PRO A 129 3.91 12.77 -38.53
C PRO A 129 4.01 12.45 -37.03
N ALA A 130 3.13 11.57 -36.55
CA ALA A 130 3.12 11.19 -35.14
C ALA A 130 4.47 10.55 -34.78
N HIS A 131 5.17 11.11 -33.79
CA HIS A 131 6.43 10.56 -33.33
C HIS A 131 6.24 9.10 -32.89
N PRO A 132 7.14 8.17 -33.29
CA PRO A 132 6.97 6.76 -33.01
C PRO A 132 6.96 6.51 -31.50
N GLN A 133 5.83 6.02 -30.98
CA GLN A 133 5.67 5.70 -29.57
C GLN A 133 6.48 4.43 -29.23
N TYR A 134 7.65 4.63 -28.64
CA TYR A 134 8.46 3.55 -28.11
C TYR A 134 7.77 2.86 -26.93
N ARG A 135 7.89 1.53 -26.89
CA ARG A 135 7.22 0.65 -25.94
C ARG A 135 8.10 -0.57 -25.64
N LEU A 136 8.24 -0.86 -24.36
CA LEU A 136 8.75 -2.11 -23.83
C LEU A 136 7.62 -2.82 -23.06
N GLN A 137 7.40 -4.10 -23.31
CA GLN A 137 6.42 -4.91 -22.59
C GLN A 137 7.05 -6.24 -22.18
N ALA A 138 7.06 -6.54 -20.88
CA ALA A 138 7.51 -7.82 -20.34
C ALA A 138 6.33 -8.57 -19.72
N LYS A 139 6.20 -9.86 -19.99
CA LYS A 139 5.14 -10.73 -19.44
C LYS A 139 5.74 -11.94 -18.76
N ILE A 140 5.50 -12.11 -17.46
CA ILE A 140 5.93 -13.29 -16.71
C ILE A 140 5.15 -14.52 -17.19
N THR A 141 5.89 -15.57 -17.53
CA THR A 141 5.42 -16.86 -18.00
C THR A 141 5.61 -17.96 -16.96
N GLY A 142 6.57 -17.81 -16.04
CA GLY A 142 6.83 -18.81 -15.00
C GLY A 142 7.70 -18.32 -13.84
N LEU A 143 7.73 -19.13 -12.79
CA LEU A 143 8.56 -19.00 -11.59
C LEU A 143 9.12 -20.39 -11.29
N GLU A 144 10.44 -20.55 -11.28
CA GLU A 144 11.12 -21.82 -11.04
C GLU A 144 11.87 -21.75 -9.70
N ARG A 145 11.42 -22.54 -8.71
CA ARG A 145 12.03 -22.63 -7.37
C ARG A 145 12.87 -23.90 -7.24
N THR A 146 14.17 -23.77 -6.99
CA THR A 146 15.06 -24.92 -6.70
C THR A 146 15.32 -25.03 -5.20
N GLY A 147 14.34 -25.54 -4.45
CA GLY A 147 14.39 -25.59 -2.99
C GLY A 147 14.47 -24.18 -2.38
N LYS A 148 15.39 -23.96 -1.44
CA LYS A 148 15.61 -22.66 -0.77
C LYS A 148 16.56 -21.71 -1.53
N LYS A 149 16.86 -21.98 -2.81
CA LYS A 149 17.69 -21.09 -3.64
C LYS A 149 16.91 -19.87 -4.13
N ASP A 150 17.64 -18.83 -4.52
CA ASP A 150 17.13 -17.66 -5.24
C ASP A 150 16.31 -18.11 -6.48
N PRO A 151 15.03 -17.74 -6.61
CA PRO A 151 14.16 -18.28 -7.65
C PRO A 151 14.43 -17.65 -9.02
N ILE A 152 14.20 -18.41 -10.09
CA ILE A 152 14.30 -17.93 -11.46
C ILE A 152 12.90 -17.50 -11.93
N LEU A 153 12.77 -16.26 -12.36
CA LEU A 153 11.60 -15.74 -13.05
C LEU A 153 11.79 -15.93 -14.56
N ARG A 154 10.77 -16.44 -15.23
CA ARG A 154 10.71 -16.63 -16.69
C ARG A 154 9.71 -15.65 -17.28
N PHE A 155 10.11 -14.93 -18.32
CA PHE A 155 9.27 -13.91 -18.95
C PHE A 155 9.57 -13.75 -20.43
N ASP A 156 8.54 -13.38 -21.19
CA ASP A 156 8.68 -12.96 -22.59
C ASP A 156 8.77 -11.42 -22.65
N VAL A 157 9.48 -10.88 -23.64
CA VAL A 157 9.61 -9.43 -23.86
C VAL A 157 9.27 -9.09 -25.30
N HIS A 158 8.37 -8.12 -25.48
CA HIS A 158 8.04 -7.52 -26.76
C HIS A 158 8.42 -6.03 -26.75
N THR A 159 9.07 -5.57 -27.82
CA THR A 159 9.62 -4.20 -27.92
C THR A 159 9.60 -3.70 -29.35
N ASN A 160 9.46 -2.38 -29.52
CA ASN A 160 9.69 -1.67 -30.79
C ASN A 160 10.87 -0.67 -30.70
N ILE A 161 11.67 -0.75 -29.63
CA ILE A 161 12.81 0.15 -29.39
C ILE A 161 14.01 -0.31 -30.26
N PRO A 162 14.53 0.51 -31.20
CA PRO A 162 15.56 0.08 -32.16
C PRO A 162 16.94 -0.29 -31.58
N ARG A 163 17.16 -0.14 -30.26
CA ARG A 163 18.39 -0.59 -29.57
C ARG A 163 18.39 -2.07 -29.22
N PHE A 164 17.27 -2.77 -29.31
CA PHE A 164 17.20 -4.23 -29.09
C PHE A 164 17.51 -4.99 -30.38
N ARG A 165 18.23 -6.12 -30.29
CA ARG A 165 18.61 -6.96 -31.44
C ARG A 165 17.43 -7.62 -32.15
N THR A 166 16.29 -7.77 -31.46
CA THR A 166 15.01 -8.25 -32.03
C THR A 166 13.82 -7.60 -31.33
N THR A 167 12.63 -7.74 -31.91
CA THR A 167 11.37 -7.23 -31.34
C THR A 167 10.65 -8.23 -30.42
N GLN A 168 11.11 -9.48 -30.32
CA GLN A 168 10.53 -10.52 -29.47
C GLN A 168 11.62 -11.39 -28.85
N PHE A 169 11.70 -11.37 -27.52
CA PHE A 169 12.47 -12.32 -26.73
C PHE A 169 11.49 -13.25 -26.01
N ARG A 170 11.77 -14.55 -25.99
CA ARG A 170 10.94 -15.55 -25.33
C ARG A 170 11.77 -16.32 -24.31
N ASP A 171 11.12 -16.73 -23.23
CA ASP A 171 11.74 -17.50 -22.15
C ASP A 171 12.98 -16.83 -21.52
N VAL A 172 12.99 -15.50 -21.40
CA VAL A 172 14.07 -14.76 -20.72
C VAL A 172 14.08 -15.19 -19.25
N ARG A 173 15.22 -15.72 -18.80
CA ARG A 173 15.39 -16.27 -17.45
C ARG A 173 16.26 -15.35 -16.60
N ARG A 174 15.75 -14.91 -15.45
CA ARG A 174 16.50 -14.09 -14.49
C ARG A 174 16.24 -14.52 -13.06
N LEU A 175 17.31 -14.59 -12.26
CA LEU A 175 17.24 -14.78 -10.82
C LEU A 175 16.62 -13.56 -10.15
N HIS A 176 15.88 -13.71 -9.04
CA HIS A 176 15.31 -12.57 -8.32
C HIS A 176 16.39 -11.56 -7.89
N SER A 177 17.56 -12.02 -7.42
CA SER A 177 18.70 -11.12 -7.14
C SER A 177 19.19 -10.30 -8.34
N GLU A 178 18.90 -10.69 -9.58
CA GLU A 178 19.23 -9.90 -10.77
C GLU A 178 18.27 -8.73 -10.99
N PHE A 179 16.99 -8.90 -10.63
CA PHE A 179 16.04 -7.78 -10.58
C PHE A 179 16.45 -6.77 -9.50
N VAL A 180 16.98 -7.23 -8.36
CA VAL A 180 17.53 -6.36 -7.31
C VAL A 180 18.72 -5.55 -7.83
N LYS A 181 19.71 -6.20 -8.48
CA LYS A 181 20.86 -5.51 -9.12
C LYS A 181 20.40 -4.46 -10.16
N LEU A 182 19.40 -4.79 -10.97
CA LEU A 182 18.83 -3.87 -11.96
C LEU A 182 18.17 -2.67 -11.27
N ALA A 183 17.36 -2.90 -10.23
CA ALA A 183 16.73 -1.82 -9.47
C ALA A 183 17.77 -0.89 -8.83
N GLU A 184 18.81 -1.45 -8.19
CA GLU A 184 19.91 -0.68 -7.62
C GLU A 184 20.64 0.19 -8.65
N HIS A 185 20.85 -0.34 -9.86
CA HIS A 185 21.37 0.45 -10.98
C HIS A 185 20.41 1.58 -11.34
N LEU A 186 19.15 1.26 -11.67
CA LEU A 186 18.17 2.25 -12.15
C LEU A 186 17.94 3.39 -11.14
N ILE A 187 17.87 3.08 -9.84
CA ILE A 187 17.78 4.04 -8.72
C ILE A 187 19.01 4.96 -8.64
N SER A 188 20.17 4.50 -9.15
CA SER A 188 21.45 5.24 -9.15
C SER A 188 21.76 5.91 -10.48
N ALA A 189 21.12 5.49 -11.56
CA ALA A 189 21.31 6.00 -12.91
C ALA A 189 20.32 7.10 -13.29
N ASN A 190 19.08 7.01 -12.81
CA ASN A 190 17.95 7.83 -13.24
C ASN A 190 17.31 8.60 -12.05
N PRO A 191 18.01 9.59 -11.46
CA PRO A 191 17.49 10.40 -10.35
C PRO A 191 16.19 11.17 -10.69
N GLU A 192 15.83 11.28 -11.97
CA GLU A 192 14.56 11.81 -12.46
C GLU A 192 13.36 10.84 -12.41
N SER A 193 13.47 9.63 -11.83
CA SER A 193 12.37 8.65 -11.78
C SER A 193 12.17 8.00 -10.41
N LEU A 194 10.95 7.50 -10.14
CA LEU A 194 10.59 6.82 -8.89
C LEU A 194 10.43 5.30 -9.11
N ILE A 195 11.59 4.66 -9.29
CA ILE A 195 11.75 3.21 -9.44
C ILE A 195 11.09 2.52 -8.23
N PRO A 196 10.16 1.56 -8.44
CA PRO A 196 9.54 0.83 -7.34
C PRO A 196 10.51 -0.13 -6.65
N ALA A 197 10.28 -0.37 -5.36
CA ALA A 197 10.95 -1.47 -4.64
C ALA A 197 10.70 -2.81 -5.35
N VAL A 198 11.72 -3.68 -5.42
CA VAL A 198 11.54 -5.04 -5.95
C VAL A 198 10.74 -5.86 -4.92
N PRO A 199 9.58 -6.44 -5.26
CA PRO A 199 8.83 -7.31 -4.36
C PRO A 199 9.70 -8.47 -3.85
N PRO A 200 9.52 -8.96 -2.62
CA PRO A 200 10.27 -10.10 -2.10
C PRO A 200 10.11 -11.39 -2.96
N PRO A 201 11.09 -12.32 -2.95
CA PRO A 201 11.03 -13.57 -3.71
C PRO A 201 10.06 -14.61 -3.12
N LEU A 202 9.46 -14.30 -1.97
CA LEU A 202 8.60 -15.13 -1.13
C LEU A 202 7.58 -14.25 -0.43
N THR A 203 6.38 -14.78 -0.20
CA THR A 203 5.30 -14.16 0.58
C THR A 203 4.99 -14.93 1.85
N SER A 204 4.25 -14.32 2.76
CA SER A 204 3.79 -14.92 4.01
C SER A 204 2.80 -16.09 3.82
N ALA A 205 2.32 -16.35 2.59
CA ALA A 205 1.50 -17.51 2.26
C ALA A 205 2.26 -18.85 2.42
N GLY A 206 3.59 -18.81 2.39
CA GLY A 206 4.46 -19.98 2.58
C GLY A 206 5.11 -20.44 1.27
N ALA A 207 6.43 -20.59 1.32
CA ALA A 207 7.27 -20.91 0.16
C ALA A 207 6.83 -22.21 -0.54
N GLY A 208 6.50 -22.11 -1.83
CA GLY A 208 6.10 -23.27 -2.63
C GLY A 208 4.64 -23.69 -2.47
N THR A 209 3.79 -22.81 -1.93
CA THR A 209 2.33 -22.90 -2.09
C THR A 209 1.91 -22.24 -3.41
N ASP A 210 0.79 -22.70 -3.99
CA ASP A 210 0.23 -22.08 -5.21
C ASP A 210 -0.09 -20.60 -4.99
N GLU A 211 -0.54 -20.23 -3.79
CA GLU A 211 -0.84 -18.84 -3.42
C GLU A 211 0.42 -17.97 -3.37
N ASP A 212 1.52 -18.46 -2.79
CA ASP A 212 2.82 -17.77 -2.83
C ASP A 212 3.31 -17.58 -4.26
N GLU A 213 3.26 -18.62 -5.07
CA GLU A 213 3.67 -18.52 -6.47
C GLU A 213 2.83 -17.50 -7.26
N ILE A 214 1.51 -17.56 -7.15
CA ILE A 214 0.59 -16.64 -7.84
C ILE A 214 0.86 -15.20 -7.38
N ARG A 215 1.04 -14.95 -6.08
CA ARG A 215 1.36 -13.62 -5.54
C ARG A 215 2.71 -13.12 -6.03
N VAL A 216 3.79 -13.92 -5.95
CA VAL A 216 5.13 -13.51 -6.42
C VAL A 216 5.13 -13.23 -7.92
N LYS A 217 4.48 -14.08 -8.74
CA LYS A 217 4.32 -13.85 -10.19
C LYS A 217 3.54 -12.54 -10.46
N ALA A 218 2.44 -12.28 -9.76
CA ALA A 218 1.65 -11.06 -9.92
C ALA A 218 2.37 -9.77 -9.46
N LEU A 219 3.11 -9.84 -8.35
CA LEU A 219 3.88 -8.71 -7.82
C LEU A 219 5.06 -8.36 -8.73
N MET A 220 5.84 -9.35 -9.16
CA MET A 220 6.96 -9.13 -10.10
C MET A 220 6.48 -8.65 -11.47
N GLN A 221 5.30 -9.10 -11.93
CA GLN A 221 4.66 -8.59 -13.15
C GLN A 221 4.28 -7.11 -13.00
N ARG A 222 3.77 -6.70 -11.83
CA ARG A 222 3.45 -5.29 -11.53
C ARG A 222 4.72 -4.43 -11.50
N TRP A 223 5.81 -4.94 -10.92
CA TRP A 223 7.12 -4.28 -10.92
C TRP A 223 7.65 -4.08 -12.36
N LEU A 224 7.66 -5.14 -13.16
CA LEU A 224 8.05 -5.07 -14.58
C LEU A 224 7.19 -4.09 -15.37
N ASN A 225 5.87 -4.06 -15.14
CA ASN A 225 4.97 -3.10 -15.78
C ASN A 225 5.35 -1.65 -15.43
N TYR A 226 5.66 -1.35 -14.17
CA TYR A 226 6.06 0.00 -13.75
C TYR A 226 7.42 0.43 -14.35
N VAL A 227 8.40 -0.48 -14.44
CA VAL A 227 9.71 -0.18 -15.04
C VAL A 227 9.62 -0.05 -16.57
N CYS A 228 8.97 -0.98 -17.26
CA CYS A 228 8.90 -1.01 -18.72
C CYS A 228 7.96 0.06 -19.31
N SER A 229 7.03 0.64 -18.52
CA SER A 229 6.16 1.74 -18.95
C SER A 229 6.70 3.14 -18.65
N ASN A 230 7.78 3.27 -17.86
CA ASN A 230 8.44 4.57 -17.64
C ASN A 230 9.36 4.90 -18.82
N GLU A 231 9.12 6.05 -19.46
CA GLU A 231 9.85 6.52 -20.66
C GLU A 231 11.35 6.76 -20.46
N VAL A 232 11.80 7.04 -19.24
CA VAL A 232 13.23 7.16 -18.90
C VAL A 232 13.82 5.77 -18.74
N LEU A 233 13.20 4.93 -17.89
CA LEU A 233 13.74 3.62 -17.53
C LEU A 233 13.79 2.67 -18.73
N MET A 234 12.76 2.63 -19.59
CA MET A 234 12.75 1.79 -20.80
C MET A 234 13.84 2.16 -21.84
N ARG A 235 14.51 3.32 -21.66
CA ARG A 235 15.58 3.83 -22.53
C ARG A 235 16.97 3.72 -21.90
N ASP A 236 17.09 3.13 -20.72
CA ASP A 236 18.37 2.80 -20.09
C ASP A 236 19.03 1.61 -20.81
N ASP A 237 20.34 1.65 -21.04
CA ASP A 237 21.07 0.60 -21.75
C ASP A 237 21.13 -0.71 -20.92
N GLU A 238 21.07 -0.63 -19.59
CA GLU A 238 21.00 -1.80 -18.72
C GLU A 238 19.67 -2.56 -18.88
N MET A 239 18.60 -1.93 -19.39
CA MET A 239 17.36 -2.66 -19.75
C MET A 239 17.56 -3.55 -20.98
N VAL A 240 18.41 -3.15 -21.94
CA VAL A 240 18.76 -4.00 -23.08
C VAL A 240 19.61 -5.17 -22.59
N LEU A 241 20.66 -4.90 -21.81
CA LEU A 241 21.54 -5.93 -21.22
C LEU A 241 20.76 -6.91 -20.33
N PHE A 242 19.82 -6.43 -19.51
CA PHE A 242 18.97 -7.27 -18.68
C PHE A 242 18.04 -8.18 -19.48
N VAL A 243 17.62 -7.80 -20.68
CA VAL A 243 16.78 -8.66 -21.54
C VAL A 243 17.62 -9.60 -22.39
N GLU A 244 18.73 -9.12 -22.96
CA GLU A 244 19.44 -9.84 -24.03
C GLU A 244 20.55 -10.80 -23.56
N SER A 245 21.01 -10.72 -22.31
CA SER A 245 22.11 -11.56 -21.80
C SER A 245 21.70 -13.03 -21.63
N ASP A 246 22.37 -13.95 -22.31
CA ASP A 246 22.02 -15.38 -22.25
C ASP A 246 22.47 -16.06 -20.95
N PHE A 247 23.56 -15.60 -20.32
CA PHE A 247 24.23 -16.24 -19.16
C PHE A 247 24.00 -15.54 -17.81
N GLY A 248 22.85 -14.87 -17.65
CA GLY A 248 22.52 -14.07 -16.45
C GLY A 248 22.95 -12.60 -16.56
N TYR A 249 22.73 -11.84 -15.49
CA TYR A 249 22.88 -10.38 -15.47
C TYR A 249 23.72 -9.86 -14.29
N SER A 250 24.59 -8.91 -14.63
CA SER A 250 25.26 -8.00 -13.69
C SER A 250 25.37 -6.62 -14.36
N PRO A 251 25.04 -5.52 -13.66
CA PRO A 251 25.20 -4.18 -14.21
C PRO A 251 26.64 -3.92 -14.64
N MET A 252 26.82 -3.43 -15.88
CA MET A 252 28.13 -3.06 -16.42
C MET A 252 28.64 -1.76 -15.81
N VAL A 253 27.76 -0.78 -15.57
CA VAL A 253 28.15 0.54 -15.04
C VAL A 253 27.69 0.73 -13.60
N LYS A 254 28.61 0.65 -12.64
CA LYS A 254 28.32 0.89 -11.21
C LYS A 254 28.21 2.39 -10.88
N ARG A 255 27.10 3.03 -11.27
CA ARG A 255 26.78 4.41 -10.88
C ARG A 255 26.55 4.50 -9.37
N LYS A 256 27.03 5.59 -8.74
CA LYS A 256 26.90 5.85 -7.30
C LYS A 256 25.88 6.96 -7.03
N GLN A 257 25.18 6.84 -5.92
CA GLN A 257 24.26 7.87 -5.40
C GLN A 257 24.98 9.21 -5.15
N PRO A 258 24.35 10.39 -5.36
CA PRO A 258 25.03 11.70 -5.34
C PRO A 258 25.80 12.02 -4.05
N ALA A 259 25.33 11.53 -2.90
CA ALA A 259 26.13 11.48 -1.68
C ALA A 259 25.82 10.21 -0.88
N THR A 260 26.88 9.58 -0.37
CA THR A 260 26.83 8.43 0.53
C THR A 260 27.64 8.71 1.81
N GLY A 261 27.52 7.84 2.82
CA GLY A 261 28.34 7.88 4.04
C GLY A 261 28.41 9.24 4.73
N VAL A 262 29.62 9.63 5.15
CA VAL A 262 29.89 10.84 5.93
C VAL A 262 29.44 12.12 5.20
N ARG A 263 29.70 12.24 3.89
CA ARG A 263 29.24 13.40 3.08
C ARG A 263 27.72 13.55 3.18
N ARG A 264 26.96 12.45 3.11
CA ARG A 264 25.49 12.46 3.25
C ARG A 264 25.04 12.77 4.68
N LYS A 265 25.76 12.31 5.72
CA LYS A 265 25.46 12.63 7.13
C LYS A 265 25.59 14.13 7.39
N ILE A 266 26.70 14.74 6.95
CA ILE A 266 26.96 16.19 7.06
C ILE A 266 25.92 16.99 6.25
N LEU A 267 25.66 16.61 5.00
CA LEU A 267 24.64 17.29 4.17
C LEU A 267 23.22 17.19 4.75
N LYS A 268 22.91 16.18 5.57
CA LYS A 268 21.61 16.05 6.27
C LYS A 268 21.53 16.86 7.58
N GLN A 269 22.61 17.49 8.05
CA GLN A 269 22.59 18.40 9.21
C GLN A 269 22.24 19.85 8.81
N PHE A 270 22.64 20.28 7.62
CA PHE A 270 22.25 21.60 7.09
C PHE A 270 20.77 21.64 6.70
N ALA A 271 20.12 22.77 6.94
CA ALA A 271 18.75 23.05 6.51
C ALA A 271 18.56 22.75 5.00
N PRO A 272 17.37 22.29 4.57
CA PRO A 272 17.06 22.13 3.15
C PRO A 272 17.38 23.42 2.38
N PRO A 273 17.91 23.33 1.15
CA PRO A 273 18.03 24.53 0.31
C PRO A 273 16.62 25.10 0.01
N PRO A 274 16.51 26.37 -0.39
CA PRO A 274 15.31 26.88 -1.03
C PRO A 274 14.87 25.95 -2.17
N ASP A 275 13.57 25.68 -2.25
CA ASP A 275 12.99 24.70 -3.15
C ASP A 275 11.70 25.25 -3.75
N ASP A 276 11.81 25.92 -4.91
CA ASP A 276 10.72 26.62 -5.60
C ASP A 276 9.66 25.65 -6.19
N THR A 277 9.69 24.37 -5.82
CA THR A 277 8.73 23.35 -6.21
C THR A 277 7.98 22.83 -4.97
N PRO A 278 6.98 23.57 -4.45
CA PRO A 278 6.24 23.18 -3.24
C PRO A 278 5.64 21.77 -3.36
N GLU A 279 5.18 21.40 -4.56
CA GLU A 279 4.64 20.07 -4.85
C GLU A 279 5.58 18.90 -4.46
N LEU A 280 6.91 19.12 -4.52
CA LEU A 280 7.94 18.15 -4.11
C LEU A 280 8.47 18.40 -2.69
N ALA A 281 8.49 19.66 -2.24
CA ALA A 281 8.85 20.00 -0.86
C ALA A 281 7.87 19.36 0.13
N ASP A 282 6.56 19.53 -0.08
CA ASP A 282 5.47 18.99 0.75
C ASP A 282 5.34 17.46 0.65
N ALA A 283 5.74 16.90 -0.49
CA ALA A 283 5.71 15.45 -0.70
C ALA A 283 6.65 14.73 0.26
N ARG A 284 7.83 15.29 0.54
CA ARG A 284 8.90 14.59 1.27
C ARG A 284 8.55 14.32 2.75
N PRO A 285 7.97 15.27 3.51
CA PRO A 285 7.38 14.99 4.83
C PRO A 285 6.32 13.89 4.79
N THR A 286 5.38 13.96 3.83
CA THR A 286 4.29 12.98 3.69
C THR A 286 4.80 11.58 3.38
N VAL A 287 5.75 11.42 2.45
CA VAL A 287 6.38 10.13 2.15
C VAL A 287 7.20 9.62 3.35
N LYS A 288 7.89 10.49 4.10
CA LYS A 288 8.59 10.10 5.34
C LYS A 288 7.60 9.58 6.39
N LEU A 289 6.44 10.24 6.56
CA LEU A 289 5.41 9.83 7.52
C LEU A 289 4.80 8.48 7.10
N PHE A 290 4.48 8.30 5.82
CA PHE A 290 3.98 7.04 5.28
C PHE A 290 4.99 5.89 5.40
N TYR A 291 6.29 6.14 5.15
CA TYR A 291 7.38 5.19 5.39
C TYR A 291 7.40 4.71 6.86
N LEU A 292 7.41 5.64 7.82
CA LEU A 292 7.45 5.28 9.25
C LEU A 292 6.17 4.58 9.71
N GLY A 293 5.01 5.03 9.24
CA GLY A 293 3.71 4.43 9.57
C GLY A 293 3.53 3.03 9.00
N SER A 294 3.94 2.76 7.75
CA SER A 294 3.90 1.42 7.16
C SER A 294 4.90 0.46 7.82
N MET A 295 6.11 0.93 8.16
CA MET A 295 7.10 0.14 8.90
C MET A 295 6.59 -0.26 10.30
N ASP A 296 6.05 0.69 11.07
CA ASP A 296 5.46 0.44 12.40
C ASP A 296 4.21 -0.45 12.33
N ALA A 297 3.34 -0.24 11.32
CA ALA A 297 2.18 -1.09 11.09
C ALA A 297 2.59 -2.54 10.73
N GLY A 298 3.61 -2.74 9.89
CA GLY A 298 4.19 -4.05 9.61
C GLY A 298 4.64 -4.76 10.88
N HIS A 299 5.47 -4.10 11.70
CA HIS A 299 5.92 -4.64 13.00
C HIS A 299 4.78 -4.93 14.00
N LYS A 300 3.64 -4.26 13.87
CA LYS A 300 2.43 -4.52 14.68
C LYS A 300 1.66 -5.74 14.15
N VAL A 301 1.52 -5.88 12.84
CA VAL A 301 0.98 -7.10 12.21
C VAL A 301 1.86 -8.32 12.56
N ASP A 302 3.18 -8.20 12.50
CA ASP A 302 4.11 -9.28 12.89
C ASP A 302 3.91 -9.77 14.33
N LYS A 303 3.50 -8.88 15.25
CA LYS A 303 3.19 -9.22 16.65
C LYS A 303 1.80 -9.85 16.77
N LEU A 304 0.81 -9.28 16.08
CA LEU A 304 -0.58 -9.76 16.04
C LEU A 304 -0.66 -11.19 15.46
N VAL A 305 0.02 -11.45 14.33
CA VAL A 305 0.17 -12.77 13.70
C VAL A 305 0.81 -13.80 14.63
N LYS A 306 1.83 -13.41 15.40
CA LYS A 306 2.46 -14.28 16.42
C LYS A 306 1.50 -14.59 17.56
N ALA A 307 0.76 -13.59 18.05
CA ALA A 307 -0.26 -13.78 19.09
C ALA A 307 -1.43 -14.64 18.60
N ARG A 308 -1.85 -14.50 17.35
CA ARG A 308 -2.91 -15.30 16.71
C ARG A 308 -2.53 -16.78 16.60
N ARG A 309 -1.29 -17.09 16.20
CA ARG A 309 -0.75 -18.47 16.23
C ARG A 309 -0.62 -19.01 17.66
N GLY A 310 -0.24 -18.16 18.62
CA GLY A 310 -0.20 -18.52 20.05
C GLY A 310 -1.58 -18.88 20.62
N LEU A 311 -2.61 -18.11 20.26
CA LEU A 311 -4.01 -18.41 20.61
C LEU A 311 -4.45 -19.76 20.03
N GLY A 312 -4.19 -20.01 18.74
CA GLY A 312 -4.57 -21.27 18.10
C GLY A 312 -3.93 -22.51 18.74
N LEU A 313 -2.67 -22.40 19.16
CA LEU A 313 -1.98 -23.47 19.91
C LEU A 313 -2.59 -23.69 21.30
N ALA A 314 -2.96 -22.61 22.01
CA ALA A 314 -3.58 -22.71 23.33
C ALA A 314 -4.99 -23.33 23.25
N GLU A 315 -5.76 -23.01 22.21
CA GLU A 315 -7.07 -23.63 21.97
C GLU A 315 -6.96 -25.10 21.54
N ALA A 316 -5.96 -25.47 20.73
CA ALA A 316 -5.73 -26.87 20.38
C ALA A 316 -5.45 -27.76 21.61
N ASP A 317 -4.66 -27.25 22.57
CA ASP A 317 -4.40 -27.90 23.87
C ASP A 317 -5.65 -27.89 24.78
N TYR A 318 -6.36 -26.77 24.89
CA TYR A 318 -7.59 -26.68 25.67
C TYR A 318 -8.68 -27.63 25.15
N GLY A 319 -8.86 -27.71 23.83
CA GLY A 319 -9.78 -28.64 23.19
C GLY A 319 -9.37 -30.11 23.33
N ALA A 320 -8.07 -30.42 23.40
CA ALA A 320 -7.58 -31.75 23.75
C ALA A 320 -7.96 -32.12 25.20
N LYS A 321 -7.78 -31.19 26.14
CA LYS A 321 -8.15 -31.36 27.57
C LYS A 321 -9.65 -31.50 27.77
N LEU A 322 -10.47 -30.68 27.11
CA LEU A 322 -11.93 -30.86 27.09
C LEU A 322 -12.33 -32.23 26.51
N THR A 323 -11.62 -32.69 25.48
CA THR A 323 -11.87 -34.02 24.91
C THR A 323 -11.55 -35.13 25.91
N SER A 324 -10.48 -35.03 26.70
CA SER A 324 -10.13 -36.08 27.68
C SER A 324 -11.12 -36.19 28.85
N MET A 325 -11.77 -35.10 29.25
CA MET A 325 -12.80 -35.10 30.31
C MET A 325 -13.96 -36.06 30.03
N ASN A 326 -14.27 -36.38 28.76
CA ASN A 326 -15.37 -37.29 28.41
C ASN A 326 -15.27 -38.69 29.05
N ALA A 327 -14.07 -39.14 29.41
CA ALA A 327 -13.84 -40.45 30.01
C ALA A 327 -14.12 -40.50 31.54
N GLN A 328 -14.25 -39.33 32.19
CA GLN A 328 -14.55 -39.20 33.61
C GLN A 328 -16.01 -38.80 33.88
N GLU A 329 -16.75 -38.44 32.83
CA GLU A 329 -18.10 -37.89 32.93
C GLU A 329 -19.18 -39.01 32.89
N PRO A 330 -19.91 -39.27 33.98
CA PRO A 330 -20.93 -40.33 34.02
C PRO A 330 -22.19 -39.99 33.24
N HIS A 331 -22.51 -38.71 33.00
CA HIS A 331 -23.71 -38.33 32.26
C HIS A 331 -23.48 -38.40 30.74
N PRO A 332 -24.12 -39.32 29.99
CA PRO A 332 -23.73 -39.62 28.61
C PRO A 332 -23.90 -38.44 27.65
N GLY A 333 -24.93 -37.60 27.84
CA GLY A 333 -25.10 -36.37 27.07
C GLY A 333 -24.00 -35.33 27.33
N LEU A 334 -23.48 -35.26 28.56
CA LEU A 334 -22.41 -34.33 28.94
C LEU A 334 -21.04 -34.85 28.49
N ALA A 335 -20.79 -36.16 28.57
CA ALA A 335 -19.60 -36.79 27.99
C ALA A 335 -19.53 -36.57 26.46
N ASN A 336 -20.66 -36.73 25.76
CA ASN A 336 -20.74 -36.42 24.34
C ASN A 336 -20.51 -34.93 24.05
N ALA A 337 -21.11 -34.03 24.81
CA ALA A 337 -20.91 -32.58 24.68
C ALA A 337 -19.44 -32.18 24.92
N TYR A 338 -18.76 -32.70 25.94
CA TYR A 338 -17.32 -32.48 26.15
C TYR A 338 -16.48 -32.95 24.96
N ARG A 339 -16.74 -34.16 24.45
CA ARG A 339 -16.02 -34.74 23.30
C ARG A 339 -16.26 -33.95 22.00
N LYS A 340 -17.46 -33.39 21.80
CA LYS A 340 -17.79 -32.56 20.64
C LYS A 340 -17.22 -31.14 20.77
N LEU A 341 -17.38 -30.50 21.92
CA LEU A 341 -16.85 -29.16 22.20
C LEU A 341 -15.33 -29.16 22.09
N GLY A 342 -14.63 -30.13 22.67
CA GLY A 342 -13.17 -30.23 22.59
C GLY A 342 -12.65 -30.28 21.15
N LYS A 343 -13.23 -31.13 20.30
CA LYS A 343 -12.91 -31.18 18.86
C LYS A 343 -13.22 -29.87 18.12
N VAL A 344 -14.31 -29.19 18.48
CA VAL A 344 -14.67 -27.89 17.89
C VAL A 344 -13.68 -26.80 18.29
N VAL A 345 -13.28 -26.73 19.56
CA VAL A 345 -12.26 -25.79 20.04
C VAL A 345 -10.90 -26.04 19.36
N GLN A 346 -10.52 -27.31 19.15
CA GLN A 346 -9.34 -27.63 18.32
C GLN A 346 -9.45 -27.08 16.89
N THR A 347 -10.62 -27.21 16.27
CA THR A 347 -10.87 -26.71 14.90
C THR A 347 -10.83 -25.17 14.83
N VAL A 348 -11.26 -24.47 15.88
CA VAL A 348 -11.11 -23.00 15.98
C VAL A 348 -9.63 -22.60 16.12
N GLY A 349 -8.85 -23.38 16.86
CA GLY A 349 -7.40 -23.19 16.94
C GLY A 349 -6.69 -23.29 15.59
N ASP A 350 -7.06 -24.29 14.77
CA ASP A 350 -6.60 -24.41 13.37
C ASP A 350 -7.02 -23.20 12.52
N TYR A 351 -8.24 -22.68 12.71
CA TYR A 351 -8.72 -21.49 12.00
C TYR A 351 -7.96 -20.22 12.40
N HIS A 352 -7.59 -20.05 13.67
CA HIS A 352 -6.72 -18.94 14.08
C HIS A 352 -5.29 -19.07 13.51
N ALA A 353 -4.76 -20.28 13.32
CA ALA A 353 -3.50 -20.48 12.60
C ALA A 353 -3.59 -20.13 11.10
N ALA A 354 -4.74 -20.39 10.47
CA ALA A 354 -5.02 -19.97 9.09
C ALA A 354 -5.23 -18.45 8.98
N GLN A 355 -6.01 -17.85 9.87
CA GLN A 355 -6.22 -16.39 9.99
C GLN A 355 -4.88 -15.66 10.12
N ALA A 356 -3.99 -16.14 11.00
CA ALA A 356 -2.64 -15.59 11.15
C ALA A 356 -1.81 -15.57 9.86
N THR A 357 -2.07 -16.50 8.95
CA THR A 357 -1.37 -16.60 7.68
C THR A 357 -2.05 -15.73 6.62
N ALA A 358 -3.38 -15.56 6.68
CA ALA A 358 -4.08 -14.53 5.91
C ALA A 358 -3.63 -13.12 6.30
N GLU A 359 -3.71 -12.74 7.59
CA GLU A 359 -3.24 -11.46 8.16
C GLU A 359 -1.84 -11.07 7.65
N ALA A 360 -0.87 -11.99 7.79
CA ALA A 360 0.49 -11.78 7.35
C ALA A 360 0.60 -11.51 5.84
N THR A 361 -0.18 -12.22 5.02
CA THR A 361 -0.09 -12.14 3.56
C THR A 361 -0.88 -10.99 2.95
N THR A 362 -2.07 -10.66 3.49
CA THR A 362 -2.97 -9.66 2.91
C THR A 362 -2.71 -8.24 3.42
N VAL A 363 -2.06 -8.08 4.57
CA VAL A 363 -1.74 -6.74 5.10
C VAL A 363 -0.32 -6.61 5.67
N GLY A 364 0.29 -7.69 6.17
CA GLY A 364 1.71 -7.71 6.56
C GLY A 364 2.67 -7.46 5.38
N ASP A 365 2.68 -8.34 4.38
CA ASP A 365 3.54 -8.23 3.19
C ASP A 365 3.37 -6.87 2.47
N PRO A 366 2.15 -6.34 2.25
CA PRO A 366 1.95 -4.99 1.69
C PRO A 366 2.54 -3.86 2.55
N PHE A 367 2.46 -3.90 3.89
CA PHE A 367 3.09 -2.88 4.72
C PHE A 367 4.63 -2.93 4.61
N GLN A 368 5.22 -4.13 4.61
CA GLN A 368 6.67 -4.29 4.43
C GLN A 368 7.12 -3.81 3.04
N TYR A 369 6.39 -4.15 1.97
CA TYR A 369 6.65 -3.67 0.61
C TYR A 369 6.52 -2.14 0.50
N HIS A 370 5.42 -1.55 0.98
CA HIS A 370 5.20 -0.10 0.86
C HIS A 370 6.16 0.71 1.75
N SER A 371 6.66 0.16 2.85
CA SER A 371 7.78 0.73 3.60
C SER A 371 9.05 0.82 2.73
N GLN A 372 9.45 -0.27 2.07
CA GLN A 372 10.62 -0.28 1.20
C GLN A 372 10.47 0.68 0.00
N ASP A 373 9.31 0.69 -0.64
CA ASP A 373 8.98 1.58 -1.78
C ASP A 373 9.01 3.06 -1.35
N ALA A 374 8.39 3.41 -0.21
CA ALA A 374 8.43 4.75 0.35
C ALA A 374 9.84 5.18 0.80
N PHE A 375 10.68 4.25 1.25
CA PHE A 375 12.09 4.53 1.57
C PHE A 375 12.85 5.02 0.33
N ILE A 376 12.68 4.35 -0.82
CA ILE A 376 13.32 4.69 -2.10
C ILE A 376 12.86 6.08 -2.56
N VAL A 377 11.56 6.36 -2.54
CA VAL A 377 11.02 7.67 -2.91
C VAL A 377 11.54 8.78 -1.99
N LYS A 378 11.56 8.56 -0.67
CA LYS A 378 12.08 9.50 0.34
C LYS A 378 13.56 9.81 0.12
N GLU A 379 14.41 8.82 -0.17
CA GLU A 379 15.82 9.09 -0.49
C GLU A 379 16.00 9.72 -1.89
N SER A 380 15.14 9.41 -2.87
CA SER A 380 15.15 10.06 -4.20
C SER A 380 14.81 11.56 -4.13
N LEU A 381 13.76 11.93 -3.37
CA LEU A 381 13.44 13.33 -3.06
C LEU A 381 14.56 14.00 -2.26
N THR A 382 15.27 13.26 -1.39
CA THR A 382 16.46 13.78 -0.69
C THR A 382 17.65 13.98 -1.64
N ASN A 383 17.83 13.15 -2.65
CA ASN A 383 18.85 13.32 -3.67
C ASN A 383 18.59 14.57 -4.53
N ARG A 384 17.32 14.87 -4.86
CA ARG A 384 16.96 16.16 -5.50
C ARG A 384 17.37 17.35 -4.64
N GLN A 385 17.13 17.31 -3.32
CA GLN A 385 17.57 18.38 -2.40
C GLN A 385 19.11 18.52 -2.34
N ILE A 386 19.86 17.42 -2.46
CA ILE A 386 21.33 17.46 -2.58
C ILE A 386 21.74 18.11 -3.90
N LEU A 387 21.12 17.73 -5.02
CA LEU A 387 21.39 18.28 -6.35
C LEU A 387 21.11 19.78 -6.44
N ILE A 388 20.01 20.28 -5.84
CA ILE A 388 19.71 21.72 -5.73
C ILE A 388 20.83 22.44 -4.98
N ARG A 389 21.34 21.86 -3.87
CA ARG A 389 22.43 22.47 -3.11
C ARG A 389 23.75 22.48 -3.91
N GLU A 390 24.05 21.42 -4.66
CA GLU A 390 25.21 21.37 -5.57
C GLU A 390 25.09 22.42 -6.69
N PHE A 391 23.89 22.65 -7.23
CA PHE A 391 23.62 23.72 -8.19
C PHE A 391 23.84 25.13 -7.59
N LEU A 392 23.24 25.44 -6.43
CA LEU A 392 23.42 26.73 -5.75
C LEU A 392 24.89 27.02 -5.41
N GLN A 393 25.65 25.98 -5.02
CA GLN A 393 27.09 26.09 -4.80
C GLN A 393 27.87 26.38 -6.10
N ALA A 394 27.46 25.80 -7.24
CA ALA A 394 28.05 26.13 -8.53
C ALA A 394 27.79 27.59 -8.93
N GLN A 395 26.59 28.13 -8.71
CA GLN A 395 26.29 29.55 -8.97
C GLN A 395 27.19 30.50 -8.16
N GLU A 396 27.42 30.18 -6.88
CA GLU A 396 28.34 30.95 -6.04
C GLU A 396 29.79 30.85 -6.52
N VAL A 397 30.24 29.69 -6.98
CA VAL A 397 31.56 29.52 -7.60
C VAL A 397 31.68 30.35 -8.88
N THR A 398 30.69 30.33 -9.79
CA THR A 398 30.68 31.17 -11.00
C THR A 398 30.75 32.65 -10.64
N ARG A 399 29.91 33.11 -9.69
CA ARG A 399 29.92 34.49 -9.18
C ARG A 399 31.29 34.89 -8.61
N SER A 400 31.94 33.99 -7.87
CA SER A 400 33.28 34.20 -7.31
C SER A 400 34.36 34.30 -8.40
N LYS A 401 34.32 33.40 -9.41
CA LYS A 401 35.23 33.43 -10.56
C LYS A 401 35.03 34.67 -11.44
N LEU A 402 33.78 35.11 -11.64
CA LEU A 402 33.44 36.34 -12.37
C LEU A 402 34.03 37.56 -11.65
N ASN A 403 33.78 37.67 -10.34
CA ASN A 403 34.36 38.73 -9.51
C ASN A 403 35.91 38.73 -9.51
N ALA A 404 36.55 37.57 -9.65
CA ALA A 404 38.01 37.47 -9.78
C ALA A 404 38.50 37.93 -11.16
N ALA A 405 37.83 37.53 -12.24
CA ALA A 405 38.15 37.95 -13.60
C ALA A 405 37.97 39.48 -13.80
N ASP A 406 36.91 40.07 -13.26
CA ASP A 406 36.67 41.51 -13.36
C ASP A 406 37.63 42.33 -12.48
N ARG A 407 38.07 41.80 -11.32
CA ARG A 407 39.18 42.40 -10.54
C ARG A 407 40.49 42.41 -11.33
N LEU A 408 40.78 41.35 -12.10
CA LEU A 408 41.95 41.31 -12.96
C LEU A 408 41.84 42.35 -14.10
N LYS A 409 40.70 42.44 -14.79
CA LYS A 409 40.44 43.49 -15.81
C LYS A 409 40.63 44.91 -15.25
N ALA A 410 40.23 45.15 -14.01
CA ALA A 410 40.31 46.47 -13.37
C ALA A 410 41.73 46.81 -12.84
N SER A 411 42.67 45.86 -12.83
CA SER A 411 44.00 46.06 -12.28
C SER A 411 45.02 46.51 -13.35
N SER A 412 45.85 47.49 -13.03
CA SER A 412 46.74 48.19 -13.98
C SER A 412 48.02 47.45 -14.35
N SER A 413 48.31 46.31 -13.74
CA SER A 413 49.48 45.47 -14.02
C SER A 413 49.10 44.00 -13.89
N VAL A 414 49.00 43.30 -15.01
CA VAL A 414 48.48 41.93 -15.08
C VAL A 414 49.37 41.07 -15.97
N ARG A 415 49.78 39.90 -15.48
CA ARG A 415 50.39 38.86 -16.32
C ARG A 415 49.30 38.19 -17.15
N ARG A 416 49.51 38.15 -18.47
CA ARG A 416 48.59 37.53 -19.44
C ARG A 416 48.16 36.11 -19.02
N GLU A 417 49.11 35.30 -18.56
CA GLU A 417 48.90 33.95 -18.00
C GLU A 417 47.72 33.90 -17.01
N LYS A 418 47.62 34.88 -16.10
CA LYS A 418 46.57 34.94 -15.08
C LYS A 418 45.22 35.40 -15.62
N VAL A 419 45.21 36.13 -16.74
CA VAL A 419 43.98 36.48 -17.45
C VAL A 419 43.45 35.25 -18.16
N ASP A 420 44.31 34.53 -18.89
CA ASP A 420 43.98 33.32 -19.62
C ASP A 420 43.52 32.19 -18.64
N GLU A 421 44.19 32.04 -17.49
CA GLU A 421 43.77 31.18 -16.36
C GLU A 421 42.39 31.56 -15.80
N ALA A 422 42.16 32.86 -15.55
CA ALA A 422 40.90 33.34 -14.96
C ALA A 422 39.71 33.27 -15.92
N ILE A 423 39.93 33.44 -17.23
CA ILE A 423 38.93 33.21 -18.27
C ILE A 423 38.55 31.72 -18.30
N THR A 424 39.54 30.83 -18.40
CA THR A 424 39.33 29.38 -18.43
C THR A 424 38.55 28.91 -17.19
N ALA A 425 38.99 29.32 -15.99
CA ALA A 425 38.35 28.94 -14.74
C ALA A 425 36.96 29.59 -14.49
N LEU A 426 36.59 30.61 -15.26
CA LEU A 426 35.24 31.19 -15.27
C LEU A 426 34.33 30.42 -16.25
N ASP A 427 34.82 30.08 -17.43
CA ASP A 427 34.04 29.35 -18.43
C ASP A 427 33.83 27.88 -18.05
N ASP A 428 34.78 27.23 -17.36
CA ASP A 428 34.59 25.94 -16.71
C ASP A 428 33.47 26.00 -15.65
N ALA A 429 33.46 27.05 -14.81
CA ALA A 429 32.44 27.26 -13.78
C ALA A 429 31.05 27.46 -14.40
N ARG A 430 30.95 28.29 -15.45
CA ARG A 430 29.71 28.52 -16.23
C ARG A 430 29.19 27.24 -16.88
N GLN A 431 30.06 26.42 -17.47
CA GLN A 431 29.67 25.13 -18.06
C GLN A 431 29.14 24.18 -16.99
N HIS A 432 29.80 24.10 -15.83
CA HIS A 432 29.37 23.26 -14.72
C HIS A 432 28.04 23.73 -14.10
N GLU A 433 27.85 25.04 -13.92
CA GLU A 433 26.58 25.64 -13.49
C GLU A 433 25.46 25.34 -14.50
N THR A 434 25.72 25.54 -15.79
CA THR A 434 24.73 25.28 -16.87
C THR A 434 24.33 23.80 -16.93
N TYR A 435 25.29 22.89 -16.75
CA TYR A 435 25.01 21.45 -16.64
C TYR A 435 24.14 21.14 -15.41
N LEU A 436 24.46 21.69 -14.23
CA LEU A 436 23.70 21.46 -13.01
C LEU A 436 22.31 22.10 -13.05
N TYR A 437 22.15 23.28 -13.66
CA TYR A 437 20.84 23.91 -13.93
C TYR A 437 19.95 22.99 -14.77
N ASN A 438 20.43 22.58 -15.94
CA ASN A 438 19.70 21.71 -16.86
C ASN A 438 19.35 20.35 -16.22
N LYS A 439 20.27 19.78 -15.44
CA LYS A 439 20.05 18.52 -14.69
C LYS A 439 19.01 18.69 -13.58
N THR A 440 19.08 19.78 -12.80
CA THR A 440 18.16 20.06 -11.69
C THR A 440 16.75 20.31 -12.21
N ASN A 441 16.60 21.04 -13.32
CA ASN A 441 15.31 21.25 -13.99
C ASN A 441 14.72 19.93 -14.49
N ARG A 442 15.49 19.10 -15.23
CA ARG A 442 14.99 17.81 -15.75
C ARG A 442 14.56 16.86 -14.63
N VAL A 443 15.37 16.73 -13.58
CA VAL A 443 15.05 15.93 -12.39
C VAL A 443 13.79 16.45 -11.70
N THR A 444 13.65 17.76 -11.53
CA THR A 444 12.48 18.38 -10.88
C THR A 444 11.19 18.13 -11.67
N GLN A 445 11.18 18.43 -12.97
CA GLN A 445 9.98 18.32 -13.81
C GLN A 445 9.48 16.86 -13.93
N ASN A 446 10.40 15.90 -14.08
CA ASN A 446 10.03 14.49 -14.14
C ASN A 446 9.56 13.97 -12.76
N LEU A 447 10.24 14.33 -11.66
CA LEU A 447 9.83 13.90 -10.32
C LEU A 447 8.45 14.45 -9.90
N VAL A 448 8.03 15.63 -10.39
CA VAL A 448 6.64 16.12 -10.21
C VAL A 448 5.64 15.12 -10.81
N GLN A 449 5.87 14.64 -12.03
CA GLN A 449 4.97 13.67 -12.68
C GLN A 449 5.03 12.30 -12.00
N GLU A 450 6.23 11.81 -11.69
CA GLU A 450 6.44 10.52 -11.03
C GLU A 450 5.84 10.51 -9.62
N ARG A 451 5.90 11.63 -8.88
CA ARG A 451 5.19 11.80 -7.60
C ARG A 451 3.69 11.55 -7.76
N ARG A 452 3.04 12.18 -8.75
CA ARG A 452 1.60 12.02 -8.99
C ARG A 452 1.24 10.56 -9.32
N LYS A 453 2.04 9.88 -10.15
CA LYS A 453 1.90 8.45 -10.44
C LYS A 453 2.10 7.58 -9.19
N TRP A 454 3.09 7.90 -8.36
CA TRP A 454 3.40 7.17 -7.13
C TRP A 454 2.26 7.26 -6.10
N PHE A 455 1.76 8.46 -5.82
CA PHE A 455 0.61 8.62 -4.92
C PHE A 455 -0.61 7.85 -5.43
N SER A 456 -0.92 7.95 -6.73
CA SER A 456 -2.04 7.23 -7.34
C SER A 456 -1.88 5.70 -7.22
N ARG A 457 -0.72 5.14 -7.60
CA ARG A 457 -0.47 3.69 -7.57
C ARG A 457 -0.48 3.14 -6.14
N THR A 458 0.21 3.81 -5.22
CA THR A 458 0.37 3.35 -3.83
C THR A 458 -0.93 3.45 -3.03
N SER A 459 -1.74 4.50 -3.23
CA SER A 459 -3.08 4.59 -2.62
C SER A 459 -4.07 3.58 -3.21
N ALA A 460 -3.99 3.27 -4.51
CA ALA A 460 -4.83 2.25 -5.14
C ALA A 460 -4.46 0.83 -4.66
N ASP A 461 -3.16 0.52 -4.60
CA ASP A 461 -2.63 -0.77 -4.16
C ASP A 461 -2.95 -1.03 -2.68
N LEU A 462 -2.60 -0.11 -1.76
CA LEU A 462 -2.84 -0.29 -0.32
C LEU A 462 -4.32 -0.40 0.03
N ARG A 463 -5.19 0.38 -0.63
CA ARG A 463 -6.66 0.27 -0.48
C ARG A 463 -7.18 -1.09 -0.94
N SER A 464 -6.53 -1.71 -1.92
CA SER A 464 -6.89 -3.05 -2.40
C SER A 464 -6.44 -4.12 -1.42
N SER A 465 -5.24 -4.01 -0.84
CA SER A 465 -4.75 -4.88 0.23
C SER A 465 -5.63 -4.82 1.49
N ILE A 466 -6.02 -3.62 1.92
CA ILE A 466 -6.94 -3.44 3.06
C ILE A 466 -8.32 -4.08 2.78
N ARG A 467 -8.83 -3.97 1.55
CA ARG A 467 -10.07 -4.65 1.14
C ARG A 467 -9.92 -6.17 1.18
N GLU A 468 -8.81 -6.70 0.66
CA GLU A 468 -8.54 -8.14 0.66
C GLU A 468 -8.46 -8.69 2.09
N TYR A 469 -7.73 -8.01 2.97
CA TYR A 469 -7.63 -8.30 4.40
C TYR A 469 -9.01 -8.33 5.07
N VAL A 470 -9.80 -7.25 4.97
CA VAL A 470 -11.13 -7.18 5.59
C VAL A 470 -12.07 -8.28 5.09
N LEU A 471 -12.00 -8.66 3.80
CA LEU A 471 -12.78 -9.78 3.27
C LEU A 471 -12.32 -11.13 3.83
N ARG A 472 -11.01 -11.34 4.05
CA ARG A 472 -10.49 -12.57 4.66
C ARG A 472 -10.81 -12.68 6.15
N GLU A 473 -10.76 -11.59 6.90
CA GLU A 473 -11.20 -11.57 8.30
C GLU A 473 -12.68 -11.91 8.43
N ILE A 474 -13.53 -11.28 7.62
CA ILE A 474 -14.97 -11.59 7.57
C ILE A 474 -15.21 -13.06 7.21
N GLU A 475 -14.40 -13.66 6.34
CA GLU A 475 -14.53 -15.08 6.03
C GLU A 475 -14.03 -15.99 7.17
N ALA A 476 -12.91 -15.66 7.81
CA ALA A 476 -12.35 -16.40 8.94
C ALA A 476 -13.33 -16.45 10.13
N GLU A 477 -13.82 -15.29 10.58
CA GLU A 477 -14.77 -15.21 11.69
C GLU A 477 -16.10 -15.92 11.39
N ARG A 478 -16.58 -15.89 10.14
CA ARG A 478 -17.75 -16.66 9.72
C ARG A 478 -17.50 -18.17 9.73
N ARG A 479 -16.31 -18.65 9.36
CA ARG A 479 -15.95 -20.08 9.46
C ARG A 479 -15.89 -20.51 10.94
N THR A 480 -15.25 -19.71 11.80
CA THR A 480 -15.20 -19.91 13.26
C THR A 480 -16.60 -20.00 13.87
N LEU A 481 -17.47 -19.02 13.58
CA LEU A 481 -18.86 -19.03 14.04
C LEU A 481 -19.60 -20.29 13.57
N ALA A 482 -19.54 -20.63 12.28
CA ALA A 482 -20.22 -21.81 11.74
C ALA A 482 -19.80 -23.12 12.44
N VAL A 483 -18.52 -23.25 12.80
CA VAL A 483 -17.99 -24.43 13.51
C VAL A 483 -18.43 -24.46 14.98
N LEU A 484 -18.39 -23.31 15.68
CA LEU A 484 -18.92 -23.17 17.05
C LEU A 484 -20.42 -23.51 17.14
N GLU A 485 -21.21 -23.12 16.14
CA GLU A 485 -22.64 -23.44 16.10
C GLU A 485 -22.93 -24.95 16.03
N THR A 486 -21.98 -25.77 15.54
CA THR A 486 -22.15 -27.22 15.46
C THR A 486 -22.16 -27.94 16.81
N VAL A 487 -21.87 -27.25 17.92
CA VAL A 487 -21.94 -27.79 19.30
C VAL A 487 -23.33 -27.62 19.93
N ARG A 488 -24.19 -26.74 19.35
CA ARG A 488 -25.55 -26.47 19.86
C ARG A 488 -26.44 -27.71 20.04
N PRO A 489 -26.42 -28.74 19.16
CA PRO A 489 -27.24 -29.93 19.34
C PRO A 489 -26.81 -30.73 20.57
N ASP A 490 -25.51 -31.02 20.68
CA ASP A 490 -24.91 -31.82 21.75
C ASP A 490 -25.11 -31.17 23.12
N VAL A 491 -24.91 -29.86 23.25
CA VAL A 491 -25.15 -29.12 24.50
C VAL A 491 -26.63 -29.10 24.89
N ARG A 492 -27.55 -29.00 23.92
CA ARG A 492 -28.99 -29.13 24.22
C ARG A 492 -29.34 -30.56 24.65
N SER A 493 -28.66 -31.58 24.12
CA SER A 493 -28.89 -33.00 24.49
C SER A 493 -28.40 -33.40 25.90
N ILE A 494 -27.81 -32.49 26.66
CA ILE A 494 -27.40 -32.72 28.05
C ILE A 494 -28.61 -32.91 28.98
N ASP A 495 -29.79 -32.39 28.64
CA ASP A 495 -30.99 -32.48 29.48
C ASP A 495 -32.26 -32.56 28.61
N ALA A 496 -33.31 -33.23 29.11
CA ALA A 496 -34.61 -33.36 28.44
C ALA A 496 -35.29 -31.99 28.19
N SER A 497 -34.91 -30.95 28.94
CA SER A 497 -35.36 -29.57 28.73
C SER A 497 -34.59 -28.79 27.65
N GLY A 498 -33.57 -29.40 27.02
CA GLY A 498 -32.65 -28.68 26.13
C GLY A 498 -31.57 -27.88 26.87
N GLY A 499 -31.29 -28.21 28.14
CA GLY A 499 -30.36 -27.49 29.02
C GLY A 499 -30.97 -26.31 29.78
N LEU A 500 -32.31 -26.19 29.83
CA LEU A 500 -33.03 -25.05 30.40
C LEU A 500 -33.55 -25.27 31.84
N SER A 501 -33.49 -26.50 32.38
CA SER A 501 -34.02 -26.85 33.73
C SER A 501 -33.37 -26.05 34.86
N ARG A 502 -32.14 -25.57 34.65
CA ARG A 502 -31.40 -24.76 35.64
C ARG A 502 -31.79 -23.28 35.62
N LEU A 503 -32.74 -22.88 34.77
CA LEU A 503 -33.17 -21.48 34.58
C LEU A 503 -34.62 -21.22 35.06
N GLY A 504 -35.28 -22.19 35.70
CA GLY A 504 -36.66 -22.03 36.22
C GLY A 504 -37.71 -21.93 35.12
N ARG A 505 -37.50 -22.59 33.98
CA ARG A 505 -38.34 -22.50 32.76
C ARG A 505 -39.00 -23.81 32.34
N GLU A 506 -39.17 -24.74 33.28
CA GLU A 506 -39.78 -26.08 33.07
C GLU A 506 -41.20 -26.02 32.47
N ALA A 507 -41.95 -24.95 32.74
CA ALA A 507 -43.41 -24.87 32.55
C ALA A 507 -43.89 -24.40 31.16
N HIS A 508 -43.00 -24.30 30.16
CA HIS A 508 -43.35 -23.84 28.80
C HIS A 508 -42.86 -24.82 27.72
N PRO A 509 -43.56 -24.92 26.57
CA PRO A 509 -43.79 -26.22 25.93
C PRO A 509 -42.52 -26.95 25.47
N THR A 510 -42.51 -28.26 25.74
CA THR A 510 -41.42 -29.24 25.56
C THR A 510 -40.78 -29.28 24.17
N VAL A 511 -41.40 -28.70 23.14
CA VAL A 511 -40.82 -28.60 21.79
C VAL A 511 -40.99 -27.19 21.19
N ARG A 512 -40.44 -26.16 21.86
CA ARG A 512 -39.94 -25.00 21.10
C ARG A 512 -38.75 -25.47 20.26
N ARG A 513 -38.95 -25.64 18.94
CA ARG A 513 -37.89 -25.88 17.95
C ARG A 513 -36.96 -24.66 17.88
N SER A 514 -36.09 -24.51 18.87
CA SER A 514 -35.06 -23.47 18.93
C SER A 514 -34.12 -23.63 17.75
N SER A 515 -33.97 -22.58 16.94
CA SER A 515 -33.38 -22.71 15.60
C SER A 515 -32.07 -23.49 15.61
N LEU A 516 -32.03 -24.53 14.77
CA LEU A 516 -30.84 -25.30 14.42
C LEU A 516 -30.30 -24.89 13.05
N ALA A 517 -30.87 -23.85 12.41
CA ALA A 517 -30.27 -23.25 11.23
C ALA A 517 -28.93 -22.63 11.63
N ALA A 518 -27.88 -22.95 10.87
CA ALA A 518 -26.64 -22.21 10.95
C ALA A 518 -26.89 -20.76 10.55
N SER A 519 -26.32 -19.81 11.29
CA SER A 519 -26.35 -18.39 10.92
C SER A 519 -25.57 -18.11 9.63
N GLN A 520 -24.59 -18.96 9.33
CA GLN A 520 -23.78 -18.91 8.12
C GLN A 520 -24.30 -19.91 7.09
N GLY A 521 -25.34 -19.50 6.35
CA GLY A 521 -25.99 -20.33 5.33
C GLY A 521 -25.62 -19.95 3.90
N PRO A 522 -25.95 -20.80 2.89
CA PRO A 522 -25.73 -20.46 1.48
C PRO A 522 -26.43 -19.17 1.03
N LYS A 523 -27.57 -18.81 1.67
CA LYS A 523 -28.35 -17.60 1.36
C LYS A 523 -27.73 -16.30 1.88
N GLY A 524 -26.87 -16.35 2.90
CA GLY A 524 -26.47 -15.15 3.63
C GLY A 524 -25.87 -15.44 4.99
N ASP A 525 -25.37 -14.36 5.60
CA ASP A 525 -24.99 -14.31 7.01
C ASP A 525 -26.15 -13.66 7.79
N ALA A 526 -26.82 -14.47 8.60
CA ALA A 526 -28.05 -14.11 9.30
C ALA A 526 -27.91 -12.93 10.28
N TRP A 527 -26.69 -12.56 10.67
CA TRP A 527 -26.41 -11.43 11.56
C TRP A 527 -26.19 -10.11 10.80
N SER A 528 -25.81 -10.20 9.52
CA SER A 528 -25.50 -9.03 8.69
C SER A 528 -26.71 -8.43 7.99
N GLY A 529 -27.82 -9.18 7.87
CA GLY A 529 -28.97 -8.83 7.02
C GLY A 529 -28.70 -8.88 5.50
N VAL A 530 -27.44 -8.97 5.07
CA VAL A 530 -27.03 -8.92 3.66
C VAL A 530 -27.09 -10.32 3.02
N PRO A 531 -27.89 -10.53 1.95
CA PRO A 531 -27.87 -11.77 1.19
C PRO A 531 -26.50 -12.00 0.54
N ARG A 532 -26.02 -13.25 0.53
CA ARG A 532 -24.82 -13.61 -0.23
C ARG A 532 -25.13 -13.50 -1.73
N ARG A 533 -24.70 -12.42 -2.39
CA ARG A 533 -24.68 -12.35 -3.87
C ARG A 533 -23.85 -13.53 -4.39
N SER A 534 -24.48 -14.44 -5.14
CA SER A 534 -23.91 -15.72 -5.58
C SER A 534 -22.60 -15.57 -6.38
N ASP A 535 -22.47 -14.47 -7.11
CA ASP A 535 -21.27 -14.05 -7.85
C ASP A 535 -19.97 -13.99 -7.02
N ALA A 536 -20.07 -13.78 -5.70
CA ALA A 536 -18.90 -13.59 -4.84
C ALA A 536 -17.97 -14.81 -4.82
N ALA A 537 -18.51 -16.02 -4.91
CA ALA A 537 -17.71 -17.25 -4.93
C ALA A 537 -16.89 -17.40 -6.23
N ASN A 538 -17.50 -17.07 -7.38
CA ASN A 538 -16.85 -17.27 -8.69
C ASN A 538 -15.80 -16.19 -9.01
N ARG A 539 -15.91 -15.00 -8.42
CA ARG A 539 -14.98 -13.89 -8.68
C ARG A 539 -13.63 -14.03 -7.96
N SER A 540 -13.52 -14.82 -6.90
CA SER A 540 -12.23 -15.10 -6.22
C SER A 540 -11.35 -16.15 -6.93
N VAL A 541 -11.84 -16.79 -8.00
CA VAL A 541 -11.10 -17.83 -8.75
C VAL A 541 -10.89 -17.46 -10.23
N SER A 542 -11.66 -16.51 -10.76
CA SER A 542 -11.63 -16.11 -12.18
C SER A 542 -10.46 -15.17 -12.51
N GLY A 543 -9.22 -15.65 -12.32
CA GLY A 543 -7.99 -14.86 -12.38
C GLY A 543 -6.96 -15.24 -13.45
N SER A 544 -7.17 -16.31 -14.24
CA SER A 544 -6.32 -16.62 -15.41
C SER A 544 -7.05 -17.48 -16.45
N LEU A 545 -6.52 -17.48 -17.67
CA LEU A 545 -6.98 -18.28 -18.80
C LEU A 545 -6.54 -19.74 -18.64
N ILE A 546 -7.47 -20.68 -18.75
CA ILE A 546 -7.17 -22.09 -19.06
C ILE A 546 -7.94 -22.43 -20.34
N SER A 547 -7.21 -22.87 -21.37
CA SER A 547 -7.80 -23.35 -22.62
C SER A 547 -8.44 -24.72 -22.38
N LYS A 548 -9.72 -24.85 -22.70
CA LYS A 548 -10.42 -26.14 -22.59
C LYS A 548 -10.00 -27.03 -23.76
N VAL A 549 -9.26 -28.10 -23.47
CA VAL A 549 -8.93 -29.15 -24.45
C VAL A 549 -10.15 -30.05 -24.61
N SER A 550 -10.43 -30.47 -25.85
CA SER A 550 -11.52 -31.40 -26.18
C SER A 550 -11.11 -32.85 -25.93
N GLU A 551 -12.10 -33.68 -25.64
CA GLU A 551 -12.05 -35.15 -25.76
C GLU A 551 -13.34 -35.59 -26.47
N GLU A 552 -13.28 -36.62 -27.31
CA GLU A 552 -14.32 -36.94 -28.31
C GLU A 552 -15.19 -38.16 -27.91
N GLY A 553 -16.41 -38.21 -28.48
CA GLY A 553 -17.33 -39.35 -28.43
C GLY A 553 -18.40 -39.28 -27.34
N ASP A 554 -19.64 -39.74 -27.57
CA ASP A 554 -20.27 -40.18 -28.82
C ASP A 554 -21.81 -40.15 -28.67
N SER A 555 -22.55 -39.82 -29.74
CA SER A 555 -23.99 -40.07 -29.96
C SER A 555 -25.01 -39.42 -28.97
N GLU A 556 -26.30 -39.20 -29.28
CA GLU A 556 -27.14 -39.46 -30.47
C GLU A 556 -27.86 -38.15 -30.94
N GLU A 557 -28.55 -38.20 -32.08
CA GLU A 557 -29.38 -37.09 -32.59
C GLU A 557 -30.78 -37.05 -31.95
N THR A 558 -31.31 -35.84 -31.69
CA THR A 558 -32.75 -35.59 -31.86
C THR A 558 -32.99 -34.14 -32.28
N SER A 559 -33.83 -33.92 -33.28
CA SER A 559 -34.16 -32.59 -33.81
C SER A 559 -35.50 -32.10 -33.27
N GLU A 560 -35.63 -30.80 -32.93
CA GLU A 560 -36.77 -30.00 -33.39
C GLU A 560 -36.67 -28.46 -33.21
N ALA A 561 -37.16 -27.76 -34.24
CA ALA A 561 -37.91 -26.49 -34.21
C ALA A 561 -37.54 -25.33 -33.25
N SER A 562 -36.55 -24.54 -33.66
CA SER A 562 -36.64 -23.09 -33.88
C SER A 562 -37.72 -22.23 -33.15
N GLN A 563 -37.28 -21.15 -32.51
CA GLN A 563 -37.90 -19.83 -32.76
C GLN A 563 -36.89 -18.68 -32.65
N ALA A 564 -36.86 -17.81 -33.66
CA ALA A 564 -35.96 -16.66 -33.72
C ALA A 564 -36.72 -15.33 -33.51
N ARG A 565 -36.06 -14.35 -32.88
CA ARG A 565 -36.43 -12.92 -32.99
C ARG A 565 -35.20 -12.07 -33.22
N LEU A 566 -35.35 -11.04 -34.04
CA LEU A 566 -34.31 -10.15 -34.54
C LEU A 566 -34.49 -8.72 -34.02
N ALA A 567 -33.47 -7.91 -34.25
CA ALA A 567 -33.37 -6.46 -34.03
C ALA A 567 -33.28 -6.01 -32.55
N GLY A 568 -32.50 -4.96 -32.24
CA GLY A 568 -31.63 -4.20 -33.15
C GLY A 568 -30.65 -3.30 -32.39
N GLY A 569 -29.49 -3.04 -32.98
CA GLY A 569 -28.45 -2.21 -32.35
C GLY A 569 -28.74 -0.71 -32.50
N ARG A 570 -28.38 0.07 -31.47
CA ARG A 570 -28.24 1.53 -31.60
C ARG A 570 -27.21 2.08 -30.62
N THR A 571 -26.42 3.05 -31.06
CA THR A 571 -25.37 3.72 -30.29
C THR A 571 -25.94 4.81 -29.39
N GLY A 572 -25.48 4.91 -28.14
CA GLY A 572 -25.80 6.04 -27.26
C GLY A 572 -25.04 6.01 -25.93
N LEU A 573 -24.15 6.99 -25.71
CA LEU A 573 -23.47 7.21 -24.43
C LEU A 573 -24.32 8.12 -23.53
N LYS A 574 -25.20 7.55 -22.71
CA LYS A 574 -25.76 8.22 -21.51
C LYS A 574 -26.35 7.19 -20.55
N GLY A 575 -26.02 7.30 -19.27
CA GLY A 575 -26.40 6.33 -18.24
C GLY A 575 -25.29 6.19 -17.20
N VAL A 576 -25.30 7.08 -16.20
CA VAL A 576 -24.83 6.72 -14.86
C VAL A 576 -26.13 6.36 -14.14
N ASP A 577 -26.29 5.10 -13.77
CA ASP A 577 -27.46 4.69 -12.99
C ASP A 577 -27.28 5.22 -11.57
N GLU A 578 -28.19 6.10 -11.15
CA GLU A 578 -28.32 6.60 -9.79
C GLU A 578 -29.02 5.53 -8.91
N GLU A 579 -28.41 4.35 -8.81
CA GLU A 579 -28.84 3.27 -7.90
C GLU A 579 -28.40 3.60 -6.45
N ASP A 580 -29.34 4.13 -5.66
CA ASP A 580 -29.43 4.10 -4.20
C ASP A 580 -28.11 4.19 -3.40
N ASP A 581 -27.55 5.40 -3.27
CA ASP A 581 -26.39 5.70 -2.41
C ASP A 581 -26.64 5.37 -0.90
N GLU A 582 -27.89 5.06 -0.50
CA GLU A 582 -28.24 4.56 0.85
C GLU A 582 -27.62 3.20 1.19
N ASP A 583 -27.37 2.34 0.19
CA ASP A 583 -26.78 1.00 0.39
C ASP A 583 -25.24 1.00 0.29
N ARG A 584 -24.65 2.20 0.13
CA ARG A 584 -23.21 2.41 0.16
C ARG A 584 -22.68 2.37 1.60
N VAL A 585 -22.18 1.21 2.00
CA VAL A 585 -21.62 0.98 3.34
C VAL A 585 -20.33 1.79 3.56
N ASP A 586 -20.48 2.97 4.17
CA ASP A 586 -19.42 3.75 4.80
C ASP A 586 -19.15 3.26 6.24
N ALA A 587 -18.05 3.73 6.86
CA ALA A 587 -17.63 3.28 8.19
C ALA A 587 -18.58 3.72 9.34
N ARG A 588 -19.43 4.74 9.14
CA ARG A 588 -20.44 5.17 10.11
C ARG A 588 -21.75 4.38 9.93
N ASN A 589 -22.22 4.25 8.69
CA ASN A 589 -23.40 3.46 8.30
C ASN A 589 -23.22 1.99 8.74
N ALA A 590 -22.02 1.41 8.58
CA ALA A 590 -21.69 0.07 9.08
C ALA A 590 -21.91 -0.09 10.60
N ALA A 591 -21.48 0.89 11.41
CA ALA A 591 -21.68 0.87 12.86
C ALA A 591 -23.16 1.02 13.24
N SER A 592 -23.92 1.88 12.55
CA SER A 592 -25.36 2.01 12.77
C SER A 592 -26.15 0.77 12.36
N ARG A 593 -25.81 0.11 11.24
CA ARG A 593 -26.43 -1.14 10.81
C ARG A 593 -26.12 -2.30 11.78
N LEU A 594 -24.90 -2.37 12.33
CA LEU A 594 -24.56 -3.31 13.41
C LEU A 594 -25.35 -3.03 14.71
N ALA A 595 -25.52 -1.76 15.10
CA ALA A 595 -26.29 -1.39 16.29
C ALA A 595 -27.80 -1.68 16.17
N ALA A 596 -28.33 -1.84 14.95
CA ALA A 596 -29.71 -2.23 14.69
C ALA A 596 -29.95 -3.76 14.74
N SER A 597 -28.90 -4.58 14.79
CA SER A 597 -29.01 -6.03 14.97
C SER A 597 -29.36 -6.36 16.43
N THR A 598 -30.63 -6.65 16.71
CA THR A 598 -31.08 -7.06 18.06
C THR A 598 -30.50 -8.41 18.47
N PHE A 599 -29.96 -8.48 19.69
CA PHE A 599 -29.41 -9.67 20.35
C PHE A 599 -30.48 -10.65 20.83
#